data_AF-A0A5A8A861-F1
#
_entry.id   AF-A0A5A8A861-F1
#
_cell.length_a   1.000
_cell.length_b   1.000
_cell.length_c   1.000
_cell.angle_alpha   90.00
_cell.angle_beta   90.00
_cell.angle_gamma   90.00
#
_symmetry.space_group_name_H-M   'P 1'
#
loop_
_entity.id
_entity.type
_entity.pdbx_description
1 polymer ?
#
loop_
_entity_poly.entity_id
_entity_poly.type
_entity_poly.pdbx_seq_one_letter_code
_entity_poly.pdbx_strand_id
1 'polypeptide(L)' 'MTISTRSPAAISDEGRHARDRGDPITANPYPPDSDARATWDRGYRMPDEQARAASPGAVKEDMPPEAS' A
#
# COMPACT_ATOMS: atom_id res chain seq x y z
N MET A 1 -0.71 -16.80 22.59
CA MET A 1 -1.10 -16.67 21.17
C MET A 1 -0.94 -15.21 20.80
N THR A 2 0.10 -14.84 20.06
CA THR A 2 0.25 -13.47 19.55
C THR A 2 -0.68 -13.36 18.35
N ILE A 3 -1.86 -12.79 18.54
CA ILE A 3 -2.69 -12.36 17.44
C ILE A 3 -1.89 -11.23 16.77
N SER A 4 -1.10 -11.57 15.75
CA SER A 4 -0.55 -10.58 14.83
C SER A 4 -1.72 -10.00 14.08
N THR A 5 -2.35 -8.99 14.69
CA THR A 5 -3.36 -8.14 14.09
C THR A 5 -2.69 -7.39 12.94
N ARG A 6 -2.61 -8.03 11.77
CA ARG A 6 -2.54 -7.27 10.53
C ARG A 6 -3.75 -6.35 10.55
N SER A 7 -3.52 -5.06 10.78
CA SER A 7 -4.60 -4.08 10.91
C SER A 7 -5.57 -4.23 9.74
N PRO A 8 -6.90 -4.22 9.98
CA PRO A 8 -7.90 -4.30 8.91
C PRO A 8 -7.79 -3.16 7.89
N ALA A 9 -7.01 -2.12 8.18
CA ALA A 9 -6.70 -0.99 7.32
C ALA A 9 -5.39 -1.15 6.51
N ALA A 10 -4.68 -2.27 6.65
CA ALA A 10 -3.43 -2.51 5.94
C ALA A 10 -3.65 -2.46 4.42
N ILE A 11 -2.66 -1.90 3.72
CA ILE A 11 -2.56 -1.87 2.27
C ILE A 11 -1.28 -2.55 1.82
N SER A 12 -1.30 -3.19 0.65
CA SER A 12 -0.10 -3.77 0.07
C SER A 12 0.63 -2.75 -0.79
N ASP A 13 1.93 -2.59 -0.57
CA ASP A 13 2.81 -1.84 -1.48
C ASP A 13 2.84 -2.48 -2.87
N GLU A 14 2.69 -3.80 -2.96
CA GLU A 14 2.67 -4.55 -4.22
C GLU A 14 1.47 -4.16 -5.11
N GLY A 15 0.29 -3.97 -4.51
CA GLY A 15 -0.90 -3.54 -5.25
C GLY A 15 -0.75 -2.13 -5.80
N ARG A 16 -0.14 -1.23 -5.00
CA ARG A 16 0.18 0.14 -5.44
C ARG A 16 1.17 0.12 -6.60
N HIS A 17 2.25 -0.67 -6.51
CA HIS A 17 3.23 -0.78 -7.58
C HIS A 17 2.67 -1.39 -8.86
N ALA A 18 1.75 -2.35 -8.77
CA ALA A 18 1.04 -2.86 -9.95
C ALA A 18 0.24 -1.75 -10.64
N ARG A 19 -0.50 -0.94 -9.88
CA ARG A 19 -1.20 0.25 -10.41
C ARG A 19 -0.21 1.24 -11.04
N ASP A 20 0.89 1.57 -10.36
CA ASP A 20 1.88 2.55 -10.84
C ASP A 20 2.57 2.11 -12.14
N ARG A 21 2.73 0.79 -12.33
CA ARG A 21 3.22 0.19 -13.59
C ARG A 21 2.16 0.14 -14.69
N GLY A 22 0.89 0.35 -14.36
CA GLY A 22 -0.24 0.19 -15.28
C GLY A 22 -0.68 -1.25 -15.48
N ASP A 23 -0.28 -2.18 -14.60
CA ASP A 23 -0.79 -3.55 -14.62
C ASP A 23 -2.30 -3.55 -14.35
N PRO A 24 -3.08 -4.46 -14.94
CA PRO A 24 -4.51 -4.55 -14.63
C PRO A 24 -4.75 -5.09 -13.21
N ILE A 25 -5.90 -4.75 -12.61
CA ILE A 25 -6.30 -5.29 -11.30
C ILE A 25 -6.39 -6.83 -11.28
N THR A 26 -6.59 -7.46 -12.44
CA THR A 26 -6.60 -8.92 -12.60
C THR A 26 -5.21 -9.56 -12.48
N ALA A 27 -4.13 -8.77 -12.42
CA ALA A 27 -2.78 -9.24 -12.17
C ALA A 27 -2.53 -9.62 -10.70
N ASN A 28 -3.51 -9.42 -9.81
CA ASN A 28 -3.46 -9.86 -8.42
C ASN A 28 -3.16 -11.38 -8.35
N PRO A 29 -2.00 -11.80 -7.80
CA PRO A 29 -1.58 -13.20 -7.81
C PRO A 29 -2.24 -14.02 -6.67
N TYR A 30 -2.93 -13.36 -5.74
CA TYR A 30 -3.44 -14.00 -4.54
C TYR A 30 -4.77 -14.74 -4.81
N PRO A 31 -5.01 -15.87 -4.12
CA PRO A 31 -6.27 -16.60 -4.24
C PRO A 31 -7.48 -15.71 -3.94
N PRO A 32 -8.63 -15.94 -4.61
CA PRO A 32 -9.89 -15.34 -4.20
C PRO A 32 -10.17 -15.62 -2.72
N ASP A 33 -10.81 -14.68 -2.04
CA ASP A 33 -11.19 -14.74 -0.62
C ASP A 33 -10.02 -14.76 0.39
N SER A 34 -8.79 -14.56 -0.06
CA SER A 34 -7.65 -14.38 0.85
C SER A 34 -7.51 -12.92 1.34
N ASP A 35 -7.11 -12.74 2.60
CA ASP A 35 -6.79 -11.42 3.14
C ASP A 35 -5.67 -10.72 2.34
N ALA A 36 -4.76 -11.50 1.75
CA ALA A 36 -3.71 -11.00 0.88
C ALA A 36 -4.28 -10.37 -0.39
N ARG A 37 -5.27 -11.02 -1.02
CA ARG A 37 -6.00 -10.46 -2.16
C ARG A 37 -6.70 -9.15 -1.79
N ALA A 38 -7.41 -9.12 -0.65
CA ALA A 38 -8.10 -7.92 -0.20
C ALA A 38 -7.12 -6.76 0.07
N THR A 39 -5.97 -7.05 0.68
CA THR A 39 -4.93 -6.07 0.98
C THR A 39 -4.24 -5.54 -0.29
N TRP A 40 -4.02 -6.41 -1.28
CA TRP A 40 -3.49 -6.04 -2.60
C TRP A 40 -4.48 -5.18 -3.38
N ASP A 41 -5.75 -5.59 -3.47
CA ASP A 41 -6.81 -4.84 -4.17
C ASP A 41 -6.97 -3.45 -3.57
N ARG A 42 -6.83 -3.33 -2.24
CA ARG A 42 -6.87 -2.05 -1.54
C ARG A 42 -5.69 -1.16 -1.92
N GLY A 43 -4.48 -1.71 -1.93
CA GLY A 43 -3.27 -0.98 -2.37
C GLY A 43 -3.36 -0.55 -3.84
N TYR A 44 -3.96 -1.37 -4.70
CA TYR A 44 -4.17 -1.06 -6.12
C TYR A 44 -5.22 0.03 -6.34
N ARG A 45 -6.26 0.11 -5.50
CA ARG A 45 -7.37 1.09 -5.67
C ARG A 45 -7.18 2.40 -4.92
N MET A 46 -6.30 2.46 -3.90
CA MET A 46 -6.13 3.69 -3.12
C MET A 46 -5.46 4.80 -3.95
N PRO A 47 -6.04 6.01 -4.01
CA PRO A 47 -5.39 7.19 -4.58
C PRO A 47 -4.14 7.58 -3.79
N ASP A 48 -3.15 8.18 -4.45
CA ASP A 48 -1.84 8.49 -3.88
C ASP A 48 -1.89 9.32 -2.59
N GLU A 49 -2.84 10.26 -2.48
CA GLU A 49 -3.03 11.06 -1.26
C GLU A 49 -3.43 10.21 -0.04
N GLN A 50 -4.18 9.12 -0.25
CA GLN A 50 -4.61 8.21 0.82
C GLN A 50 -3.56 7.12 1.09
N ALA A 51 -2.79 6.72 0.07
CA ALA A 51 -1.70 5.77 0.23
C ALA A 51 -0.56 6.33 1.11
N ARG A 52 -0.23 7.63 0.97
CA ARG A 52 0.78 8.30 1.82
C ARG A 52 0.41 8.33 3.30
N ALA A 53 -0.88 8.45 3.64
CA ALA A 53 -1.35 8.43 5.03
C ALA A 53 -1.38 7.02 5.64
N ALA A 54 -1.54 5.98 4.81
CA ALA A 54 -1.65 4.58 5.24
C ALA A 54 -0.29 3.85 5.32
N SER A 55 0.76 4.38 4.69
CA SER A 55 2.13 3.84 4.77
C SER A 55 2.90 4.49 5.92
N PRO A 56 3.24 3.78 7.02
CA PRO A 56 4.04 4.34 8.13
C PRO A 56 5.50 4.67 7.78
N GLY A 57 5.90 4.61 6.50
CA GLY A 57 7.26 4.86 6.02
C GLY A 57 7.42 6.07 5.07
N ALA A 58 6.35 6.77 4.72
CA ALA A 58 6.41 7.90 3.77
C ALA A 58 6.68 9.28 4.42
N VAL A 59 7.22 9.29 5.64
CA VAL A 59 7.71 10.51 6.34
C VAL A 59 9.24 10.48 6.48
N LYS A 60 9.92 10.34 5.36
CA LYS A 60 11.29 10.84 5.13
C LYS A 60 11.24 11.39 3.70
N GLU A 61 11.51 12.64 3.39
CA GLU A 61 12.32 13.66 4.02
C GLU A 61 11.90 14.98 3.36
N ASP A 62 11.07 15.79 4.02
CA ASP A 62 10.83 17.17 3.62
C ASP A 62 11.57 18.04 4.64
N MET A 63 12.90 18.12 4.47
CA MET A 63 13.69 19.19 5.05
C MET A 63 14.41 19.91 3.90
N PRO A 64 14.24 21.24 3.78
CA PRO A 64 14.64 22.01 2.62
C PRO A 64 16.17 22.16 2.54
N PRO A 65 16.73 22.46 1.36
CA PRO A 65 18.11 22.90 1.26
C PRO A 65 18.24 24.34 1.80
N GLU A 66 19.38 24.58 2.46
CA GLU A 66 19.96 25.89 2.84
C GLU A 66 19.44 26.62 4.09
N ALA A 67 20.36 26.86 5.04
CA ALA A 67 20.76 28.21 5.39
C ALA A 67 22.14 28.24 6.10
N SER A 68 23.08 28.91 5.43
CA SER A 68 24.32 29.61 5.89
C SER A 68 25.43 28.87 6.64
#